data_AF-A0A7V9F8R4-F1
#
_entry.id   AF-A0A7V9F8R4-F1
#
_cell.length_a   1.000
_cell.length_b   1.000
_cell.length_c   1.000
_cell.angle_alpha   90.00
_cell.angle_beta   90.00
_cell.angle_gamma   90.00
#
_symmetry.space_group_name_H-M   'P 1'
#
loop_
_entity.id
_entity.type
_entity.pdbx_description
1 polymer ?
#
loop_
_entity_poly.entity_id
_entity_poly.type
_entity_poly.pdbx_seq_one_letter_code
_entity_poly.pdbx_strand_id
1 'polypeptide(L)'
;MWQALYQELGPHGLEIVTVALDTEGLEAVQPWVEAARPTHPSLIDRAHLLDEVFGIVNVPSGIWINEEGMIVRPPETAYPANPDYGHRQIPPDASPREIAQITAVRKLRIEAETYVSAVRDWVELGTESQFALSAEEVLERSRPRPVEEAEAAAHFELGQ
;
A
#
# COMPACT_ATOMS: atom_id res chain seq x y z
N MET A 1 -3.56 12.53 -2.14
CA MET A 1 -4.54 11.54 -2.60
C MET A 1 -5.18 10.82 -1.41
N TRP A 2 -4.41 10.07 -0.62
CA TRP A 2 -4.87 9.55 0.69
C TRP A 2 -5.46 10.62 1.62
N GLN A 3 -4.85 11.81 1.62
CA GLN A 3 -5.34 12.97 2.36
C GLN A 3 -6.81 13.34 2.09
N ALA A 4 -7.27 13.23 0.83
CA ALA A 4 -8.64 13.57 0.48
C ALA A 4 -9.61 12.52 1.05
N LEU A 5 -9.25 11.24 0.94
CA LEU A 5 -10.02 10.14 1.53
C LEU A 5 -10.09 10.25 3.05
N TYR A 6 -8.99 10.63 3.71
CA TYR A 6 -8.97 10.87 5.15
C TYR A 6 -9.86 12.06 5.56
N GLN A 7 -9.83 13.17 4.80
CA GLN A 7 -10.70 14.31 5.08
C GLN A 7 -12.18 13.99 4.88
N GLU A 8 -12.49 13.13 3.92
CA GLU A 8 -13.83 12.64 3.64
C GLU A 8 -14.32 11.72 4.77
N LEU A 9 -13.56 10.67 5.11
CA LEU A 9 -14.02 9.56 5.93
C LEU A 9 -13.54 9.60 7.39
N GLY A 10 -12.54 10.42 7.72
CA GLY A 10 -12.06 10.62 9.08
C GLY A 10 -13.15 11.07 10.05
N PRO A 11 -14.02 12.03 9.69
CA PRO A 11 -15.19 12.39 10.50
C PRO A 11 -16.19 11.24 10.72
N HIS A 12 -16.10 10.17 9.94
CA HIS A 12 -16.94 8.98 10.02
C HIS A 12 -16.24 7.80 10.73
N GLY A 13 -15.06 8.02 11.32
CA GLY A 13 -14.34 7.02 12.12
C GLY A 13 -13.18 6.33 11.41
N LEU A 14 -12.90 6.66 10.14
CA LEU A 14 -11.74 6.10 9.44
C LEU A 14 -10.44 6.76 9.91
N GLU A 15 -9.50 5.96 10.41
CA GLU A 15 -8.12 6.39 10.59
C GLU A 15 -7.23 5.84 9.46
N ILE A 16 -6.36 6.69 8.90
CA ILE A 16 -5.39 6.28 7.87
C ILE A 16 -3.99 6.52 8.42
N VAL A 17 -3.17 5.46 8.48
CA VAL A 17 -1.74 5.57 8.78
C VAL A 17 -0.96 5.24 7.51
N THR A 18 -0.20 6.20 7.00
CA THR A 18 0.71 5.94 5.87
C THR A 18 2.10 5.62 6.40
N VAL A 19 2.74 4.59 5.85
CA VAL A 19 4.09 4.18 6.23
C VAL A 19 4.98 4.15 4.99
N ALA A 20 6.11 4.85 5.04
CA ALA A 20 7.17 4.79 4.03
C ALA A 20 8.16 3.68 4.40
N LEU A 21 8.41 2.73 3.49
CA LEU A 21 9.31 1.58 3.69
C LEU A 21 10.68 1.92 3.06
N ASP A 22 11.35 2.94 3.60
CA ASP A 22 12.57 3.52 3.04
C ASP A 22 13.75 3.34 4.01
N THR A 23 14.74 2.52 3.63
CA THR A 23 15.95 2.25 4.43
C THR A 23 16.83 3.49 4.65
N GLU A 24 16.88 4.37 3.64
CA GLU A 24 17.58 5.67 3.68
C GLU A 24 16.98 6.64 4.75
N GLY A 25 15.80 6.32 5.27
CA GLY A 25 15.22 6.99 6.43
C GLY A 25 14.71 8.40 6.15
N LEU A 26 14.78 9.27 7.17
CA LEU A 26 14.11 10.57 7.14
C LEU A 26 14.55 11.45 5.98
N GLU A 27 15.84 11.45 5.62
CA GLU A 27 16.36 12.33 4.57
C GLU A 27 15.74 12.03 3.19
N ALA A 28 15.48 10.75 2.89
CA ALA A 28 14.83 10.34 1.64
C ALA A 28 13.33 10.64 1.62
N VAL A 29 12.66 10.51 2.77
CA VAL A 29 11.20 10.60 2.88
C VAL A 29 10.70 12.03 3.13
N GLN A 30 11.43 12.82 3.91
CA GLN A 30 11.01 14.13 4.40
C GLN A 30 10.52 15.07 3.29
N PRO A 31 11.21 15.23 2.13
CA PRO A 31 10.75 16.13 1.08
C PRO A 31 9.35 15.79 0.56
N TRP A 32 9.00 14.50 0.51
CA TRP A 32 7.71 14.03 0.03
C TRP A 32 6.60 14.25 1.06
N VAL A 33 6.89 13.97 2.34
CA VAL A 33 5.94 14.19 3.44
C VAL A 33 5.64 15.68 3.62
N GLU A 34 6.68 16.52 3.60
CA GLU A 34 6.53 17.98 3.71
C GLU A 34 5.72 18.55 2.53
N ALA A 35 5.97 18.08 1.30
CA ALA A 35 5.19 18.50 0.15
C ALA A 35 3.73 18.06 0.24
N ALA A 36 3.47 16.85 0.76
CA ALA A 36 2.14 16.30 0.90
C ALA A 36 1.30 16.97 2.01
N ARG A 37 1.95 17.48 3.07
CA ARG A 37 1.32 18.06 4.28
C ARG A 37 0.15 17.20 4.78
N PRO A 38 0.40 15.93 5.14
CA PRO A 38 -0.64 15.05 5.59
C PRO A 38 -1.25 15.56 6.91
N THR A 39 -2.56 15.40 7.07
CA THR A 39 -3.29 15.63 8.32
C THR A 39 -3.63 14.32 9.02
N HIS A 40 -3.11 13.21 8.51
CA HIS A 40 -3.17 11.88 9.09
C HIS A 40 -1.75 11.46 9.49
N PRO A 41 -1.58 10.49 10.40
CA PRO A 41 -0.27 9.99 10.79
C PRO A 41 0.52 9.46 9.59
N SER A 42 1.77 9.94 9.46
CA SER A 42 2.73 9.47 8.47
C SER A 42 4.01 9.03 9.15
N LEU A 43 4.37 7.76 8.96
CA LEU A 43 5.48 7.08 9.61
C LEU A 43 6.53 6.64 8.59
N ILE A 44 7.71 6.30 9.08
CA ILE A 44 8.79 5.68 8.30
C ILE A 44 9.16 4.39 9.00
N ASP A 45 9.16 3.29 8.24
CA ASP A 45 9.73 2.03 8.64
C ASP A 45 11.06 1.83 7.92
N ARG A 46 12.15 2.01 8.66
CA ARG A 46 13.51 1.88 8.13
C ARG A 46 14.03 0.45 8.18
N ALA A 47 13.38 -0.39 8.98
CA ALA A 47 13.84 -1.73 9.30
C ALA A 47 13.00 -2.80 8.61
N HIS A 48 12.06 -2.40 7.74
CA HIS A 48 11.20 -3.32 6.99
C HIS A 48 10.46 -4.33 7.91
N LEU A 49 10.07 -3.88 9.09
CA LEU A 49 9.33 -4.70 10.04
C LEU A 49 7.85 -4.85 9.63
N LEU A 50 7.28 -3.84 8.97
CA LEU A 50 5.89 -3.84 8.55
C LEU A 50 5.66 -4.87 7.45
N ASP A 51 6.50 -4.88 6.43
CA ASP A 51 6.45 -5.87 5.35
C ASP A 51 6.78 -7.28 5.84
N GLU A 52 7.76 -7.43 6.74
CA GLU A 52 8.05 -8.74 7.36
C GLU A 52 6.84 -9.30 8.12
N VAL A 53 6.23 -8.50 8.99
CA VAL A 53 5.16 -8.96 9.90
C VAL A 53 3.85 -9.17 9.15
N PHE A 54 3.50 -8.28 8.23
CA PHE A 54 2.22 -8.35 7.53
C PHE A 54 2.28 -9.12 6.21
N GLY A 55 3.47 -9.36 5.66
CA GLY A 55 3.65 -10.03 4.36
C GLY A 55 3.43 -9.08 3.18
N ILE A 56 3.86 -7.83 3.28
CA ILE A 56 3.79 -6.87 2.18
C ILE A 56 4.95 -7.18 1.21
N VAL A 57 4.64 -7.53 -0.04
CA VAL A 57 5.66 -7.87 -1.05
C VAL A 57 5.84 -6.80 -2.13
N ASN A 58 4.94 -5.82 -2.16
CA ASN A 58 4.96 -4.72 -3.11
C ASN A 58 4.26 -3.48 -2.54
N VAL A 59 4.59 -2.32 -3.08
CA VAL A 59 3.93 -1.04 -2.76
C VAL A 59 3.32 -0.41 -4.03
N PRO A 60 2.25 0.38 -3.91
CA PRO A 60 1.50 0.66 -2.68
C PRO A 60 0.59 -0.50 -2.28
N SER A 61 0.62 -0.84 -0.99
CA SER A 61 -0.24 -1.86 -0.38
C SER A 61 -0.97 -1.28 0.84
N GLY A 62 -2.17 -1.80 1.09
CA GLY A 62 -3.01 -1.41 2.21
C GLY A 62 -3.49 -2.63 2.99
N ILE A 63 -3.68 -2.45 4.29
CA ILE A 63 -4.17 -3.45 5.24
C ILE A 63 -5.33 -2.80 5.98
N TRP A 64 -6.45 -3.52 6.12
CA TRP A 64 -7.60 -3.01 6.86
C TRP A 64 -7.68 -3.70 8.21
N ILE A 65 -7.71 -2.88 9.27
CA ILE A 65 -7.76 -3.32 10.66
C ILE A 65 -9.01 -2.73 11.28
N ASN A 66 -9.90 -3.56 11.80
CA ASN A 66 -11.13 -3.11 12.44
C ASN A 66 -10.89 -2.57 13.87
N GLU A 67 -11.95 -2.09 14.52
CA GLU A 67 -11.86 -1.48 15.86
C GLU A 67 -11.43 -2.46 16.96
N GLU A 68 -11.62 -3.77 16.75
CA GLU A 68 -11.13 -4.82 17.63
C GLU A 68 -9.65 -5.17 17.41
N GLY A 69 -8.97 -4.52 16.47
CA GLY A 69 -7.58 -4.78 16.13
C GLY A 69 -7.36 -6.01 15.24
N MET A 70 -8.42 -6.48 14.57
CA MET A 70 -8.37 -7.63 13.68
C MET A 70 -8.16 -7.20 12.23
N ILE A 71 -7.25 -7.89 11.52
CA ILE A 71 -7.10 -7.73 10.08
C ILE A 71 -8.36 -8.27 9.40
N VAL A 72 -9.07 -7.41 8.67
CA VAL A 72 -10.24 -7.76 7.85
C VAL A 72 -9.96 -7.68 6.36
N ARG A 73 -8.81 -7.10 5.96
CA ARG A 73 -8.21 -7.29 4.64
C ARG A 73 -6.68 -7.37 4.78
N PRO A 74 -6.03 -8.50 4.41
CA PRO A 74 -4.58 -8.63 4.44
C PRO A 74 -3.94 -7.70 3.39
N PRO A 75 -2.60 -7.57 3.35
CA PRO A 75 -1.95 -6.72 2.35
C PRO A 75 -2.46 -6.96 0.94
N GLU A 76 -2.96 -5.89 0.34
CA GLU A 76 -3.39 -5.88 -1.05
C GLU A 76 -3.04 -4.56 -1.70
N THR A 77 -2.99 -4.54 -3.03
CA THR A 77 -2.71 -3.33 -3.79
C THR A 77 -3.74 -2.24 -3.47
N ALA A 78 -3.26 -1.09 -2.99
CA ALA A 78 -4.12 -0.02 -2.50
C ALA A 78 -3.80 1.32 -3.18
N TYR A 79 -4.75 1.81 -3.97
CA TYR A 79 -4.65 3.11 -4.64
C TYR A 79 -5.85 3.98 -4.26
N PRO A 80 -5.64 5.20 -3.73
CA PRO A 80 -6.72 6.13 -3.41
C PRO A 80 -7.23 6.93 -4.62
N ALA A 81 -6.54 6.84 -5.77
CA ALA A 81 -7.01 7.25 -7.10
C ALA A 81 -6.09 6.62 -8.17
N ASN A 82 -6.54 6.65 -9.42
CA ASN A 82 -5.79 6.08 -10.54
C ASN A 82 -4.53 6.92 -10.81
N PRO A 83 -3.33 6.33 -10.74
CA PRO A 83 -2.10 7.04 -11.08
C PRO A 83 -2.01 7.28 -12.59
N ASP A 84 -1.47 8.43 -12.97
CA ASP A 84 -1.22 8.76 -14.38
C ASP A 84 0.09 8.14 -14.88
N TYR A 85 0.08 6.81 -15.04
CA TYR A 85 1.20 6.08 -15.60
C TYR A 85 1.19 6.06 -17.14
N GLY A 86 0.01 6.16 -17.75
CA GLY A 86 -0.17 6.02 -19.19
C GLY A 86 0.55 7.11 -20.00
N HIS A 87 0.65 8.32 -19.45
CA HIS A 87 1.26 9.47 -20.13
C HIS A 87 2.77 9.63 -19.87
N ARG A 88 3.38 8.78 -19.03
CA ARG A 88 4.81 8.87 -18.72
C ARG A 88 5.65 8.62 -19.96
N GLN A 89 6.27 9.66 -20.51
CA GLN A 89 7.12 9.56 -21.70
C GLN A 89 8.40 8.77 -21.39
N ILE A 90 8.89 8.03 -22.37
CA ILE A 90 10.21 7.40 -22.29
C ILE A 90 11.24 8.47 -22.67
N PRO A 91 12.17 8.84 -21.77
CA PRO A 91 13.25 9.76 -22.13
C PRO A 91 14.03 9.27 -23.35
N PRO A 92 14.47 10.15 -24.27
CA PRO A 92 15.22 9.75 -25.46
C PRO A 92 16.52 8.99 -25.14
N ASP A 93 17.10 9.24 -23.97
CA ASP A 93 18.34 8.68 -23.44
C ASP A 93 18.12 7.59 -22.39
N ALA A 94 16.88 7.10 -22.24
CA ALA A 94 16.54 6.06 -21.27
C ALA A 94 17.33 4.77 -21.52
N SER A 95 17.88 4.21 -20.44
CA SER A 95 18.52 2.90 -20.45
C SER A 95 17.50 1.79 -20.79
N PRO A 96 17.97 0.61 -21.26
CA PRO A 96 17.09 -0.53 -21.48
C PRO A 96 16.25 -0.93 -20.25
N ARG A 97 16.81 -0.75 -19.04
CA ARG A 97 16.12 -1.00 -17.77
C ARG A 97 14.96 -0.03 -17.56
N GLU A 98 15.19 1.26 -17.78
CA GLU A 98 14.16 2.30 -17.64
C GLU A 98 13.04 2.11 -18.67
N ILE A 99 13.38 1.77 -19.92
CA ILE A 99 12.40 1.46 -20.97
C ILE A 99 11.52 0.28 -20.55
N ALA A 100 12.12 -0.78 -20.03
CA ALA A 100 11.38 -1.96 -19.56
C ALA A 100 10.45 -1.61 -18.38
N GLN A 101 10.94 -0.84 -17.40
CA GLN A 101 10.14 -0.40 -16.25
C GLN A 101 8.95 0.48 -16.67
N ILE A 102 9.18 1.51 -17.49
CA ILE A 102 8.11 2.40 -17.98
C ILE A 102 7.08 1.59 -18.77
N THR A 103 7.53 0.65 -19.61
CA THR A 103 6.64 -0.19 -20.41
C THR A 103 5.81 -1.16 -19.56
N ALA A 104 6.40 -1.72 -18.50
CA ALA A 104 5.70 -2.60 -17.56
C ALA A 104 4.63 -1.83 -16.77
N VAL A 105 4.97 -0.65 -16.23
CA VAL A 105 4.07 0.17 -15.44
C VAL A 105 2.86 0.66 -16.25
N ARG A 106 3.03 0.97 -17.55
CA ARG A 106 1.91 1.33 -18.45
C ARG A 106 0.88 0.21 -18.64
N LYS A 107 1.22 -1.05 -18.37
CA LYS A 107 0.31 -2.19 -18.51
C LYS A 107 -0.48 -2.48 -17.24
N LEU A 108 -0.14 -1.83 -16.13
CA LEU A 108 -0.85 -2.01 -14.86
C LEU A 108 -2.30 -1.56 -15.02
N ARG A 109 -3.22 -2.46 -14.64
CA ARG A 109 -4.63 -2.14 -14.49
C ARG A 109 -4.85 -1.84 -13.02
N ILE A 110 -5.23 -0.60 -12.73
CA ILE A 110 -5.48 -0.12 -11.38
C ILE A 110 -6.94 0.29 -11.34
N GLU A 111 -7.68 -0.27 -10.39
CA GLU A 111 -9.10 -0.01 -10.16
C GLU A 111 -9.26 0.78 -8.87
N ALA A 112 -8.67 1.97 -8.82
CA ALA A 112 -8.67 2.77 -7.59
C ALA A 112 -10.08 3.14 -7.11
N GLU A 113 -11.01 3.40 -8.03
CA GLU A 113 -12.40 3.71 -7.66
C GLU A 113 -13.09 2.53 -6.99
N THR A 114 -12.84 1.29 -7.45
CA THR A 114 -13.35 0.08 -6.82
C THR A 114 -12.79 -0.04 -5.39
N TYR A 115 -11.49 0.16 -5.22
CA TYR A 115 -10.86 0.13 -3.90
C TYR A 115 -11.44 1.18 -2.95
N VAL A 116 -11.54 2.44 -3.40
CA VAL A 116 -12.08 3.54 -2.59
C VAL A 116 -13.56 3.32 -2.27
N SER A 117 -14.35 2.80 -3.22
CA SER A 117 -15.76 2.47 -2.97
C SER A 117 -15.89 1.38 -1.90
N ALA A 118 -14.99 0.39 -1.91
CA ALA A 118 -14.96 -0.64 -0.88
C ALA A 118 -14.59 -0.06 0.50
N VAL A 119 -13.65 0.88 0.58
CA VAL A 119 -13.33 1.59 1.84
C VAL A 119 -14.54 2.36 2.34
N ARG A 120 -15.25 3.09 1.47
CA ARG A 120 -16.46 3.84 1.84
C ARG A 120 -17.56 2.93 2.39
N ASP A 121 -17.84 1.82 1.70
CA ASP A 121 -18.80 0.80 2.14
C ASP A 121 -18.41 0.22 3.50
N TRP A 122 -17.12 -0.08 3.70
CA TRP A 122 -16.62 -0.59 4.98
C TRP A 122 -16.74 0.43 6.12
N VAL A 123 -16.47 1.71 5.88
CA VAL A 123 -16.66 2.76 6.88
C VAL A 123 -18.13 2.93 7.25
N GLU A 124 -19.05 2.78 6.29
CA GLU A 124 -20.49 2.89 6.54
C GLU A 124 -21.06 1.67 7.29
N LEU A 125 -20.65 0.46 6.91
CA LEU A 125 -21.28 -0.80 7.34
C LEU A 125 -20.47 -1.57 8.40
N GLY A 126 -19.21 -1.20 8.64
CA GLY A 126 -18.32 -1.91 9.55
C GLY A 126 -18.18 -3.39 9.20
N THR A 127 -18.42 -4.27 10.17
CA THR A 127 -18.33 -5.73 9.97
C THR A 127 -19.39 -6.29 9.02
N GLU A 128 -20.48 -5.57 8.77
CA GLU A 128 -21.53 -5.99 7.83
C GLU A 128 -21.17 -5.66 6.36
N SER A 129 -20.06 -4.96 6.14
CA SER A 129 -19.55 -4.71 4.79
C SER A 129 -19.19 -6.01 4.08
N GLN A 130 -19.65 -6.14 2.84
CA GLN A 130 -19.26 -7.26 1.98
C GLN A 130 -17.74 -7.30 1.68
N PHE A 131 -17.03 -6.21 1.95
CA PHE A 131 -15.59 -6.09 1.72
C PHE A 131 -14.75 -6.43 2.96
N ALA A 132 -15.37 -6.54 4.14
CA ALA A 132 -14.73 -7.03 5.35
C ALA A 132 -14.69 -8.56 5.31
N LEU A 133 -13.50 -9.14 5.26
CA LEU A 133 -13.32 -10.58 5.14
C LEU A 133 -13.50 -11.29 6.48
N SER A 134 -13.98 -12.53 6.43
CA SER A 134 -13.95 -13.42 7.59
C SER A 134 -12.51 -13.81 7.94
N ALA A 135 -12.29 -14.23 9.20
CA ALA A 135 -10.97 -14.68 9.65
C ALA A 135 -10.41 -15.84 8.80
N GLU A 136 -11.27 -16.73 8.31
CA GLU A 136 -10.88 -17.83 7.41
C GLU A 136 -10.37 -17.31 6.07
N GLU A 137 -11.08 -16.37 5.45
CA GLU A 137 -10.68 -15.75 4.18
C GLU A 137 -9.39 -14.95 4.31
N VAL A 138 -9.19 -14.24 5.43
CA VAL A 138 -7.93 -13.53 5.71
C VAL A 138 -6.77 -14.51 5.79
N LEU A 139 -6.94 -15.62 6.50
CA LEU A 139 -5.91 -16.66 6.61
C LEU A 139 -5.60 -17.30 5.26
N GLU A 140 -6.62 -17.59 4.47
CA GLU A 140 -6.45 -18.19 3.14
C GLU A 140 -5.71 -17.23 2.19
N ARG A 141 -6.07 -15.95 2.19
CA ARG A 141 -5.42 -14.92 1.35
C ARG A 141 -4.02 -14.54 1.83
N SER A 142 -3.66 -14.85 3.07
CA SER A 142 -2.32 -14.59 3.63
C SER A 142 -1.33 -15.75 3.39
N ARG A 143 -1.72 -16.76 2.60
CA ARG A 143 -0.90 -17.94 2.25
C ARG A 143 -0.65 -17.97 0.74
N PRO A 144 0.43 -18.62 0.27
CA PRO A 144 1.47 -19.35 1.01
C PRO A 144 2.67 -18.47 1.39
N ARG A 145 3.52 -18.95 2.32
CA ARG A 145 4.89 -18.44 2.54
C ARG A 145 5.89 -19.52 2.11
N PRO A 146 6.12 -19.71 0.81
CA PRO A 146 7.07 -20.69 0.29
C PRO A 146 8.51 -20.31 0.67
N VAL A 147 9.41 -21.30 0.67
CA VAL A 147 10.83 -21.10 1.08
C VAL A 147 11.51 -20.06 0.20
N GLU A 148 11.16 -20.03 -1.08
CA GLU A 148 11.69 -19.09 -2.07
C GLU A 148 11.38 -17.62 -1.71
N GLU A 149 10.22 -17.35 -1.13
CA GLU A 149 9.88 -16.00 -0.63
C GLU A 149 10.69 -15.65 0.62
N ALA A 150 10.91 -16.62 1.52
CA ALA A 150 11.77 -16.42 2.69
C ALA A 150 13.24 -16.18 2.30
N GLU A 151 13.74 -16.88 1.29
CA GLU A 151 15.08 -16.65 0.73
C GLU A 151 15.20 -15.28 0.08
N ALA A 152 14.17 -14.85 -0.69
CA ALA A 152 14.15 -13.52 -1.29
C ALA A 152 14.19 -12.42 -0.22
N ALA A 153 13.41 -12.55 0.85
CA ALA A 153 13.45 -11.63 2.00
C ALA A 153 14.84 -11.62 2.65
N ALA A 154 15.43 -12.78 2.93
CA ALA A 154 16.78 -12.86 3.50
C ALA A 154 17.86 -12.20 2.63
N HIS A 155 17.76 -12.34 1.29
CA HIS A 155 18.67 -11.67 0.37
C HIS A 155 18.50 -10.15 0.36
N PHE A 156 17.26 -9.67 0.49
CA PHE A 156 16.98 -8.24 0.61
C PHE A 156 17.61 -7.65 1.88
N GLU A 157 17.43 -8.32 3.02
CA GLU A 157 17.97 -7.90 4.32
C GLU A 157 19.50 -7.85 4.35
N LEU A 158 20.19 -8.73 3.61
CA LEU A 158 21.66 -8.67 3.49
C LEU A 158 22.16 -7.42 2.73
N GLY A 159 21.28 -6.72 2.02
CA GLY A 159 21.60 -5.52 1.26
C GLY A 159 21.30 -4.19 1.97
N GLN A 160 20.69 -4.23 3.16
CA GLN A 160 20.45 -3.04 4.00
C GLN A 160 21.71 -2.63 4.78
#